data_AF-A0A8T2BVX4-F1
#
_entry.id   AF-A0A8T2BVX4-F1
#
_cell.length_a   1.000
_cell.length_b   1.000
_cell.length_c   1.000
_cell.angle_alpha   90.00
_cell.angle_beta   90.00
_cell.angle_gamma   90.00
#
_symmetry.space_group_name_H-M   'P 1'
#
loop_
_entity.id
_entity.type
_entity.pdbx_description
1 polymer ?
#
loop_
_entity_poly.entity_id
_entity_poly.type
_entity_poly.pdbx_seq_one_letter_code
_entity_poly.pdbx_strand_id
1 'polypeptide(L)'
;MATYKIWVMSLIIAGAILGGVIPGVTTTKTAIACPLYCLQVEYMTCPPSGDDKLPPRCNCCLAPKNCTLHLSDSTTIHCNK
;
A
#
# COMPACT_ATOMS: atom_id res chain seq x y z
N MET A 1 -56.17 8.91 5.09
CA MET A 1 -55.24 8.56 3.98
C MET A 1 -54.13 9.59 3.73
N ALA A 2 -54.19 10.83 4.26
CA ALA A 2 -53.08 11.79 4.10
C ALA A 2 -51.98 11.66 5.18
N THR A 3 -52.33 11.17 6.37
CA THR A 3 -51.44 11.07 7.52
C THR A 3 -50.35 10.01 7.37
N TYR A 4 -50.65 8.86 6.77
CA TYR A 4 -49.64 7.82 6.51
C TYR A 4 -48.59 8.29 5.49
N LYS A 5 -48.99 9.14 4.52
CA LYS A 5 -48.09 9.70 3.49
C LYS A 5 -47.07 10.65 4.10
N ILE A 6 -47.48 11.48 5.06
CA ILE A 6 -46.61 12.43 5.75
C ILE A 6 -45.60 11.67 6.64
N TRP A 7 -46.05 10.61 7.32
CA TRP A 7 -45.20 9.77 8.16
C TRP A 7 -44.16 8.98 7.35
N VAL A 8 -44.58 8.40 6.22
CA VAL A 8 -43.68 7.70 5.28
C VAL A 8 -42.63 8.66 4.71
N MET A 9 -43.02 9.87 4.30
CA MET A 9 -42.06 10.85 3.79
C MET A 9 -41.04 11.30 4.84
N SER A 10 -41.46 11.45 6.11
CA SER A 10 -40.55 11.80 7.21
C SER A 10 -39.54 10.69 7.51
N LEU A 11 -39.93 9.42 7.33
CA LEU A 11 -39.04 8.27 7.53
C LEU A 11 -37.96 8.17 6.44
N ILE A 12 -38.32 8.50 5.19
CA ILE A 12 -37.40 8.48 4.04
C ILE A 12 -36.35 9.59 4.13
N ILE A 13 -36.73 10.78 4.60
CA ILE A 13 -35.80 11.90 4.75
C ILE A 13 -34.78 11.62 5.86
N ALA A 14 -35.18 11.01 6.98
CA ALA A 14 -34.27 10.63 8.06
C ALA A 14 -33.24 9.56 7.65
N GLY A 15 -33.63 8.61 6.76
CA GLY A 15 -32.72 7.59 6.23
C GLY A 15 -31.62 8.15 5.32
N ALA A 16 -31.88 9.25 4.62
CA ALA A 16 -30.92 9.86 3.70
C ALA A 16 -29.77 10.62 4.41
N ILE A 17 -29.97 11.05 5.66
CA ILE A 17 -28.97 11.81 6.44
C ILE A 17 -27.93 10.88 7.10
N LEU A 18 -28.30 9.61 7.35
CA LEU A 18 -27.40 8.58 7.90
C LEU A 18 -26.64 7.80 6.82
N GLY A 19 -27.09 7.88 5.56
CA GLY A 19 -26.38 7.36 4.39
C GLY A 19 -25.28 8.30 3.93
N GLY A 20 -24.33 8.60 4.82
CA GLY A 20 -23.09 9.28 4.45
C GLY A 20 -22.32 8.44 3.43
N VAL A 21 -22.64 8.62 2.15
CA VAL A 21 -21.77 8.17 1.08
C VAL A 21 -20.56 9.09 1.14
N ILE A 22 -19.48 8.59 1.73
CA ILE A 22 -18.16 9.17 1.54
C ILE A 22 -17.60 8.39 0.34
N PRO A 23 -17.72 8.88 -0.91
CA PRO A 23 -16.92 8.36 -2.02
C PRO A 23 -15.50 8.90 -1.81
N GLY A 24 -14.81 8.35 -0.83
CA GLY A 24 -13.51 8.82 -0.41
C GLY A 24 -12.80 7.76 0.39
N VAL A 25 -11.77 7.18 -0.25
CA VAL A 25 -10.74 6.33 0.37
C VAL A 25 -11.16 4.88 0.59
N THR A 26 -11.46 4.16 -0.49
CA THR A 26 -10.94 2.80 -0.61
C THR A 26 -9.55 2.88 -1.24
N THR A 27 -8.54 3.31 -0.46
CA THR A 27 -7.16 2.93 -0.78
C THR A 27 -7.11 1.41 -0.61
N THR A 28 -7.42 0.68 -1.67
CA THR A 28 -7.06 -0.72 -1.82
C THR A 28 -5.54 -0.77 -1.83
N LYS A 29 -4.92 -0.87 -0.64
CA LYS A 29 -3.52 -1.29 -0.55
C LYS A 29 -3.49 -2.74 -1.00
N THR A 30 -3.33 -2.94 -2.31
CA THR A 30 -3.02 -4.24 -2.88
C THR A 30 -1.80 -4.78 -2.18
N ALA A 31 -1.99 -5.75 -1.30
CA ALA A 31 -0.90 -6.45 -0.64
C ALA A 31 -0.17 -7.28 -1.72
N ILE A 32 1.09 -6.97 -1.96
CA ILE A 32 1.91 -7.72 -2.90
C ILE A 32 2.49 -8.92 -2.15
N ALA A 33 2.14 -10.13 -2.57
CA ALA A 33 2.79 -11.34 -2.07
C ALA A 33 4.23 -11.38 -2.60
N CYS A 34 5.20 -11.52 -1.70
CA CYS A 34 6.61 -11.62 -2.05
C CYS A 34 7.14 -13.02 -1.77
N PRO A 35 7.98 -13.58 -2.66
CA PRO A 35 8.62 -14.85 -2.41
C PRO A 35 9.60 -14.73 -1.23
N LEU A 36 9.71 -15.80 -0.44
CA LEU A 36 10.48 -15.85 0.80
C LEU A 36 11.88 -16.47 0.59
N TYR A 37 12.54 -16.14 -0.51
CA TYR A 37 13.97 -16.46 -0.71
C TYR A 37 14.83 -15.24 -0.41
N CYS A 38 16.06 -15.49 0.06
CA CYS A 38 17.05 -14.46 0.34
C CYS A 38 18.24 -14.65 -0.58
N LEU A 39 18.58 -13.61 -1.35
CA LEU A 39 19.88 -13.52 -1.98
C LEU A 39 20.94 -13.21 -0.92
N GLN A 40 22.20 -13.50 -1.21
CA GLN A 40 23.32 -13.13 -0.37
C GLN A 40 23.63 -11.63 -0.50
N VAL A 41 22.73 -10.79 0.01
CA VAL A 41 22.86 -9.33 -0.01
C VAL A 41 23.66 -8.88 1.20
N GLU A 42 24.72 -8.13 0.96
CA GLU A 42 25.59 -7.61 2.01
C GLU A 42 25.12 -6.25 2.53
N TYR A 43 24.70 -5.38 1.61
CA TYR A 43 24.07 -4.10 1.94
C TYR A 43 23.17 -3.63 0.81
N MET A 44 22.33 -2.63 1.07
CA MET A 44 21.54 -1.96 0.04
C MET A 44 21.74 -0.46 0.07
N THR A 45 21.56 0.20 -1.07
CA THR A 45 21.53 1.67 -1.20
C THR A 45 20.20 2.09 -1.81
N CYS A 46 19.62 3.17 -1.31
CA CYS A 46 18.30 3.64 -1.75
C CYS A 46 18.35 5.15 -2.02
N PRO A 47 17.72 5.66 -3.09
CA PRO A 47 17.76 7.07 -3.48
C PRO A 47 17.43 8.10 -2.40
N PRO A 48 16.47 7.90 -1.46
CA PRO A 48 16.25 8.89 -0.40
C PRO A 48 17.40 8.96 0.62
N SER A 49 18.23 7.92 0.73
CA SER A 49 19.39 7.85 1.63
C SER A 49 20.73 7.94 0.88
N GLY A 50 20.71 8.15 -0.44
CA GLY A 50 21.91 8.21 -1.27
C GLY A 50 22.77 6.94 -1.17
N ASP A 51 24.02 7.14 -0.73
CA ASP A 51 25.05 6.12 -0.61
C ASP A 51 25.10 5.44 0.77
N ASP A 52 24.15 5.77 1.66
CA ASP A 52 24.07 5.13 2.97
C ASP A 52 23.88 3.61 2.83
N LYS A 53 24.77 2.85 3.46
CA LYS A 53 24.69 1.40 3.56
C LYS A 53 23.56 1.02 4.52
N LEU A 54 22.41 0.70 3.96
CA LEU A 54 21.24 0.26 4.71
C LEU A 54 21.28 -1.26 4.94
N PRO A 55 20.56 -1.75 5.97
CA PRO A 55 20.44 -3.18 6.24
C PRO A 55 19.93 -3.92 5.00
N PRO A 56 20.52 -5.07 4.64
CA PRO A 56 20.13 -5.81 3.46
C PRO A 56 18.70 -6.33 3.57
N ARG A 57 18.02 -6.41 2.42
CA ARG A 57 16.73 -7.09 2.26
C ARG A 57 16.93 -8.34 1.42
N CYS A 58 16.14 -9.37 1.72
CA CYS A 58 16.28 -10.68 1.09
C CYS A 58 16.15 -10.65 -0.43
N ASN A 59 15.25 -9.84 -1.00
CA ASN A 59 15.06 -9.73 -2.45
C ASN A 59 14.42 -8.39 -2.84
N CYS A 60 14.37 -8.09 -4.14
CA CYS A 60 13.77 -6.87 -4.66
C CYS A 60 12.26 -6.73 -4.38
N CYS A 61 11.55 -7.82 -4.11
CA CYS A 61 10.13 -7.72 -3.78
C CYS A 61 9.92 -7.14 -2.37
N LEU A 62 10.80 -7.51 -1.43
CA LEU A 62 10.83 -7.06 -0.05
C LEU A 62 11.60 -5.74 0.13
N ALA A 63 12.43 -5.36 -0.83
CA ALA A 63 13.14 -4.09 -0.85
C ALA A 63 12.18 -2.93 -1.18
N PRO A 64 12.47 -1.71 -0.67
CA PRO A 64 11.76 -0.51 -1.10
C PRO A 64 11.99 -0.21 -2.59
N LYS A 65 11.09 0.59 -3.17
CA LYS A 65 11.16 0.98 -4.59
C LYS A 65 12.46 1.74 -4.88
N ASN A 66 13.03 1.50 -6.05
CA ASN A 66 14.23 2.13 -6.59
C ASN A 66 15.50 1.91 -5.76
N CYS A 67 15.52 0.92 -4.87
CA CYS A 67 16.73 0.54 -4.13
C CYS A 67 17.63 -0.37 -4.97
N THR A 68 18.92 -0.39 -4.64
CA THR A 68 19.93 -1.27 -5.23
C THR A 68 20.45 -2.22 -4.15
N LEU A 69 20.38 -3.52 -4.41
CA LEU A 69 20.95 -4.57 -3.56
C LEU A 69 22.38 -4.85 -4.02
N HIS A 70 23.33 -4.84 -3.09
CA HIS A 70 24.73 -5.20 -3.33
C HIS A 70 24.98 -6.58 -2.73
N LEU A 71 25.24 -7.57 -3.57
CA LEU A 71 25.48 -8.96 -3.16
C LEU A 71 26.93 -9.18 -2.75
N SER A 72 27.17 -10.19 -1.92
CA SER A 72 28.52 -10.63 -1.54
C SER A 72 29.36 -11.09 -2.74
N ASP A 73 28.73 -11.54 -3.82
CA ASP A 73 29.40 -11.89 -5.08
C ASP A 73 29.80 -10.66 -5.92
N SER A 74 29.85 -9.47 -5.34
CA SER A 74 30.10 -8.17 -6.02
C SER A 74 29.09 -7.77 -7.09
N THR A 75 27.99 -8.52 -7.22
CA THR A 75 26.91 -8.23 -8.16
C THR A 75 25.95 -7.19 -7.58
N THR A 76 25.44 -6.29 -8.42
CA THR A 76 24.43 -5.30 -8.01
C THR A 76 23.11 -5.53 -8.73
N ILE A 77 22.01 -5.39 -8.01
CA ILE A 77 20.65 -5.59 -8.54
C ILE A 77 19.84 -4.34 -8.25
N HIS A 78 19.39 -3.66 -9.29
CA HIS A 78 18.52 -2.49 -9.16
C HIS A 78 17.05 -2.92 -9.15
N CYS A 79 16.33 -2.57 -8.08
CA CYS A 79 14.94 -2.95 -7.87
C CYS A 79 13.98 -1.85 -8.33
N ASN A 80 13.42 -2.00 -9.54
CA ASN A 80 12.42 -1.10 -10.10
C ASN A 80 11.00 -1.68 -9.94
N LYS A 81 10.40 -1.49 -8.76
CA LYS A 81 9.06 -2.00 -8.41
C LYS A 81 8.06 -0.87 -8.27
#